data_AF-B7QNH9-F1
#
_entry.id   AF-B7QNH9-F1
#
_cell.length_a   1.000
_cell.length_b   1.000
_cell.length_c   1.000
_cell.angle_alpha   90.00
_cell.angle_beta   90.00
_cell.angle_gamma   90.00
#
_symmetry.space_group_name_H-M   'P 1'
#
loop_
_entity.id
_entity.type
_entity.pdbx_description
1 polymer ?
#
loop_
_entity_poly.entity_id
_entity_poly.type
_entity_poly.pdbx_seq_one_letter_code
_entity_poly.pdbx_strand_id
1 'polypeptide(L)'
;MPHLPSGKGKAKTCVSILMAVFMYVVPQGLLHAPSQDCIDFSWCTYSEVCHEKPAFRYYEWAEAVVESIQSRMYMFDDETTVVNKVRKVQQLSPKTCISLYRADLDDYSGTCNRGTPFLRVAAVRKALDGQRA
;
A
#
# COMPACT_ATOMS: atom_id res chain seq x y z
N MET A 1 41.28 -3.91 -22.73
CA MET A 1 39.90 -3.83 -22.17
C MET A 1 39.96 -2.94 -20.94
N PRO A 2 39.33 -1.74 -20.92
CA PRO A 2 39.41 -0.87 -19.76
C PRO A 2 38.52 -1.43 -18.64
N HIS A 3 39.13 -1.64 -17.49
CA HIS A 3 38.45 -1.98 -16.24
C HIS A 3 37.51 -0.84 -15.82
N LEU A 4 36.21 -1.12 -15.67
CA LEU A 4 35.28 -0.20 -15.03
C LEU A 4 35.56 -0.13 -13.52
N PRO A 5 35.55 1.07 -12.91
CA PRO A 5 35.79 1.22 -11.48
C PRO A 5 34.62 0.68 -10.66
N SER A 6 34.95 -0.06 -9.62
CA SER A 6 34.05 -0.52 -8.55
C SER A 6 33.52 0.68 -7.77
N GLY A 7 32.46 1.31 -8.28
CA GLY A 7 31.71 2.34 -7.56
C GLY A 7 30.70 1.69 -6.62
N LYS A 8 30.71 2.07 -5.34
CA LYS A 8 29.60 1.88 -4.40
C LYS A 8 28.33 2.52 -4.99
N GLY A 9 27.58 1.76 -5.79
CA GLY A 9 26.46 2.28 -6.56
C GLY A 9 25.31 2.72 -5.65
N LYS A 10 25.03 4.03 -5.65
CA LYS A 10 23.78 4.60 -5.10
C LYS A 10 22.57 3.95 -5.80
N ALA A 11 21.49 3.72 -5.08
CA ALA A 11 20.20 3.33 -5.65
C ALA A 11 19.88 4.25 -6.84
N LYS A 12 19.74 3.70 -8.06
CA LYS A 12 19.42 4.51 -9.26
C LYS A 12 17.91 4.62 -9.52
N THR A 13 17.10 3.83 -8.82
CA THR A 13 15.66 3.73 -9.03
C THR A 13 14.97 3.55 -7.69
N CYS A 14 13.84 4.23 -7.48
CA CYS A 14 12.94 3.97 -6.36
C CYS A 14 11.67 3.28 -6.86
N VAL A 15 11.14 2.37 -6.05
CA VAL A 15 9.79 1.84 -6.21
C VAL A 15 8.87 2.60 -5.27
N SER A 16 7.76 3.10 -5.81
CA SER A 16 6.76 3.81 -5.03
C SER A 16 5.72 2.85 -4.46
N ILE A 17 5.47 2.96 -3.17
CA ILE A 17 4.30 2.34 -2.52
C ILE A 17 3.24 3.42 -2.38
N LEU A 18 2.05 3.13 -2.92
CA LEU A 18 0.90 4.01 -2.83
C LEU A 18 0.29 3.93 -1.43
N MET A 19 0.08 5.09 -0.80
CA MET A 19 -0.58 5.19 0.51
C MET A 19 -2.03 5.67 0.40
N ALA A 20 -2.55 5.94 -0.80
CA ALA A 20 -3.96 6.25 -0.98
C ALA A 20 -4.84 5.00 -0.83
N VAL A 21 -6.09 5.19 -0.45
CA VAL A 21 -7.16 4.21 -0.63
C VAL A 21 -7.86 4.56 -1.94
N PHE A 22 -8.01 3.58 -2.83
CA PHE A 22 -8.88 3.72 -4.00
C PHE A 22 -10.30 3.40 -3.61
N MET A 23 -11.21 4.36 -3.79
CA MET A 23 -12.64 4.14 -3.64
C MET A 23 -13.30 4.16 -5.02
N TYR A 24 -14.06 3.12 -5.30
CA TYR A 24 -14.87 2.97 -6.50
C TYR A 24 -16.34 2.92 -6.11
N VAL A 25 -17.18 3.69 -6.81
CA VAL A 25 -18.63 3.54 -6.74
C VAL A 25 -19.07 2.52 -7.79
N VAL A 26 -19.74 1.47 -7.35
CA VAL A 26 -20.23 0.37 -8.20
C VAL A 26 -21.73 0.16 -8.01
N PRO A 27 -22.46 -0.31 -9.03
CA PRO A 27 -23.89 -0.56 -8.88
C PRO A 27 -24.18 -1.61 -7.79
N GLN A 28 -25.28 -1.45 -7.05
CA GLN A 28 -25.68 -2.38 -5.99
C GLN A 28 -25.93 -3.80 -6.54
N GLY A 29 -25.49 -4.83 -5.80
CA GLY A 29 -25.65 -6.24 -6.17
C GLY A 29 -24.56 -6.80 -7.11
N LEU A 30 -23.58 -5.97 -7.51
CA LEU A 30 -22.56 -6.33 -8.49
C LEU A 30 -21.12 -6.28 -7.96
N LEU A 31 -20.92 -6.22 -6.64
CA LEU A 31 -19.61 -6.22 -5.97
C LEU A 31 -18.72 -7.45 -6.30
N HIS A 32 -19.23 -8.43 -7.02
CA HIS A 32 -18.52 -9.63 -7.46
C HIS A 32 -18.60 -9.88 -8.98
N ALA A 33 -19.16 -8.95 -9.77
CA ALA A 33 -19.33 -9.11 -11.20
C ALA A 33 -18.11 -8.54 -11.96
N PRO A 34 -17.33 -9.35 -12.71
CA PRO A 34 -16.04 -8.92 -13.29
C PRO A 34 -16.08 -7.92 -14.45
N SER A 35 -17.23 -7.32 -14.80
CA SER A 35 -17.42 -6.79 -16.16
C SER A 35 -18.29 -5.53 -16.30
N GLN A 36 -18.30 -4.64 -15.31
CA GLN A 36 -19.03 -3.37 -15.41
C GLN A 36 -18.12 -2.19 -15.07
N ASP A 37 -18.36 -1.09 -15.78
CA ASP A 37 -17.63 0.16 -15.61
C ASP A 37 -17.86 0.74 -14.21
N CYS A 38 -16.78 1.25 -13.63
CA CYS A 38 -16.84 2.03 -12.41
C CYS A 38 -17.70 3.27 -12.63
N ILE A 39 -18.68 3.53 -11.75
CA ILE A 39 -19.54 4.71 -11.84
C ILE A 39 -18.73 5.97 -11.52
N ASP A 40 -17.92 5.90 -10.46
CA ASP A 40 -17.10 7.02 -9.98
C ASP A 40 -15.87 6.53 -9.21
N PHE A 41 -14.79 7.29 -9.28
CA PHE A 41 -13.51 6.95 -8.68
C PHE A 41 -12.92 8.14 -7.93
N SER A 42 -12.47 7.89 -6.71
CA SER A 42 -11.68 8.87 -5.97
C SER A 42 -10.65 8.23 -5.03
N TRP A 43 -9.78 9.07 -4.48
CA TRP A 43 -8.80 8.67 -3.47
C TRP A 43 -9.26 9.17 -2.12
N CYS A 44 -9.17 8.32 -1.10
CA CYS A 44 -9.46 8.70 0.27
C CYS A 44 -8.34 8.30 1.24
N THR A 45 -8.47 8.76 2.50
CA THR A 45 -7.49 8.50 3.54
C THR A 45 -7.66 7.10 4.11
N TYR A 46 -6.57 6.52 4.60
CA TYR A 46 -6.61 5.21 5.25
C TYR A 46 -7.47 5.19 6.52
N SER A 47 -7.58 6.34 7.20
CA SER A 47 -8.43 6.53 8.36
C SER A 47 -9.93 6.29 8.08
N GLU A 48 -10.37 6.31 6.81
CA GLU A 48 -11.77 6.05 6.45
C GLU A 48 -12.12 4.56 6.37
N VAL A 49 -11.12 3.67 6.22
CA VAL A 49 -11.35 2.23 5.94
C VAL A 49 -10.69 1.30 6.95
N CYS A 50 -9.82 1.81 7.81
CA CYS A 50 -9.05 1.00 8.76
C CYS A 50 -9.81 0.59 10.03
N HIS A 51 -11.14 0.78 10.08
CA HIS A 51 -11.98 0.41 11.22
C HIS A 51 -12.00 -1.12 11.43
N GLU A 52 -12.57 -1.58 12.56
CA GLU A 52 -12.46 -2.98 13.02
C GLU A 52 -12.62 -3.98 11.86
N LYS A 53 -11.73 -4.98 11.83
CA LYS A 53 -11.27 -5.71 10.64
C LYS A 53 -12.03 -7.01 10.24
N PRO A 54 -13.32 -7.27 10.51
CA PRO A 54 -13.83 -8.63 10.31
C PRO A 54 -14.14 -8.99 8.83
N ALA A 55 -13.98 -8.07 7.85
CA ALA A 55 -14.40 -8.32 6.47
C ALA A 55 -13.34 -8.04 5.37
N PHE A 56 -12.08 -7.76 5.72
CA PHE A 56 -11.04 -7.55 4.72
C PHE A 56 -10.78 -8.84 3.93
N ARG A 57 -10.97 -8.79 2.61
CA ARG A 57 -10.51 -9.86 1.72
C ARG A 57 -9.15 -9.47 1.17
N TYR A 58 -8.14 -10.24 1.57
CA TYR A 58 -6.83 -10.16 0.94
C TYR A 58 -6.88 -10.87 -0.41
N TYR A 59 -6.53 -10.17 -1.48
CA TYR A 59 -6.44 -10.76 -2.81
C TYR A 59 -4.97 -10.91 -3.19
N GLU A 60 -4.49 -12.16 -3.24
CA GLU A 60 -3.09 -12.49 -3.54
C GLU A 60 -2.62 -11.91 -4.88
N TRP A 61 -3.48 -11.91 -5.90
CA TRP A 61 -3.17 -11.37 -7.23
C TRP A 61 -3.00 -9.84 -7.23
N ALA A 62 -3.63 -9.15 -6.28
CA ALA A 62 -3.58 -7.71 -6.15
C ALA A 62 -2.53 -7.22 -5.13
N GLU A 63 -2.05 -8.14 -4.29
CA GLU A 63 -1.23 -7.85 -3.09
C GLU A 63 -1.81 -6.68 -2.29
N ALA A 64 -3.13 -6.65 -2.14
CA ALA A 64 -3.89 -5.54 -1.57
C ALA A 64 -5.09 -6.06 -0.78
N VAL A 65 -5.60 -5.21 0.10
CA VAL A 65 -6.88 -5.39 0.78
C VAL A 65 -7.98 -4.84 -0.10
N VAL A 66 -9.06 -5.60 -0.25
CA VAL A 66 -10.30 -5.12 -0.85
C VAL A 66 -11.42 -5.27 0.17
N GLU A 67 -12.17 -4.20 0.34
CA GLU A 67 -13.35 -4.12 1.19
C GLU A 67 -14.52 -3.57 0.40
N SER A 68 -15.72 -4.07 0.70
CA SER A 68 -16.94 -3.69 -0.01
C SER A 68 -18.01 -3.28 1.00
N ILE A 69 -18.44 -2.02 0.94
CA ILE A 69 -19.49 -1.46 1.80
C ILE A 69 -20.57 -0.86 0.89
N GLN A 70 -21.74 -1.48 0.87
CA GLN A 70 -22.88 -1.06 0.04
C GLN A 70 -22.53 -0.96 -1.45
N SER A 71 -22.52 0.24 -2.03
CA SER A 71 -22.18 0.53 -3.43
C SER A 71 -20.75 1.04 -3.59
N ARG A 72 -19.89 0.82 -2.59
CA ARG A 72 -18.50 1.25 -2.60
C ARG A 72 -17.57 0.06 -2.45
N MET A 73 -16.56 0.03 -3.30
CA MET A 73 -15.43 -0.89 -3.21
C MET A 73 -14.18 -0.07 -2.87
N TYR A 74 -13.48 -0.48 -1.83
CA TYR A 74 -12.22 0.10 -1.40
C TYR A 74 -11.10 -0.87 -1.72
N MET A 75 -10.03 -0.38 -2.32
CA MET A 75 -8.81 -1.14 -2.56
C MET A 75 -7.64 -0.36 -2.00
N PHE A 76 -6.88 -0.98 -1.10
CA PHE A 76 -5.81 -0.29 -0.39
C PHE A 76 -4.75 -1.26 0.11
N ASP A 77 -3.64 -0.70 0.56
CA ASP A 77 -2.66 -1.41 1.35
C ASP A 77 -2.86 -1.16 2.84
N ASP A 78 -2.81 -2.22 3.65
CA ASP A 78 -2.71 -2.16 5.11
C ASP A 78 -1.24 -2.32 5.55
N GLU A 79 -0.96 -2.36 6.85
CA GLU A 79 0.41 -2.52 7.36
C GLU A 79 1.06 -3.82 6.91
N THR A 80 0.26 -4.88 6.75
CA THR A 80 0.75 -6.20 6.33
C THR A 80 1.13 -6.17 4.85
N THR A 81 0.26 -5.65 4.00
CA THR A 81 0.49 -5.65 2.55
C THR A 81 1.60 -4.68 2.15
N VAL A 82 1.72 -3.50 2.79
CA VAL A 82 2.89 -2.62 2.54
C VAL A 82 4.20 -3.30 2.93
N VAL A 83 4.24 -4.02 4.05
CA VAL A 83 5.45 -4.75 4.48
C VAL A 83 5.81 -5.85 3.49
N ASN A 84 4.82 -6.60 3.01
CA ASN A 84 5.04 -7.64 2.00
C ASN A 84 5.59 -7.06 0.69
N LYS A 85 5.03 -5.94 0.22
CA LYS A 85 5.53 -5.21 -0.95
C LYS A 85 6.96 -4.72 -0.77
N VAL A 86 7.29 -4.10 0.37
CA VAL A 86 8.67 -3.67 0.68
C VAL A 86 9.63 -4.86 0.64
N ARG A 87 9.29 -5.96 1.32
CA ARG A 87 10.15 -7.15 1.37
C ARG A 87 10.36 -7.74 -0.01
N LYS A 88 9.30 -7.84 -0.82
CA LYS A 88 9.38 -8.33 -2.21
C LYS A 88 10.30 -7.47 -3.06
N VAL A 89 10.19 -6.14 -2.98
CA VAL A 89 11.11 -5.22 -3.68
C VAL A 89 12.54 -5.41 -3.22
N GLN A 90 12.78 -5.54 -1.91
CA GLN A 90 14.13 -5.74 -1.37
C GLN A 90 14.73 -7.09 -1.78
N GLN A 91 13.93 -8.15 -1.82
CA GLN A 91 14.38 -9.48 -2.26
C GLN A 91 14.76 -9.47 -3.75
N LEU A 92 13.96 -8.81 -4.59
CA LEU A 92 14.20 -8.74 -6.04
C LEU A 92 15.27 -7.71 -6.42
N SER A 93 15.40 -6.64 -5.64
CA SER A 93 16.33 -5.54 -5.92
C SER A 93 16.82 -4.87 -4.62
N PRO A 94 17.83 -5.45 -3.93
CA PRO A 94 18.28 -4.99 -2.61
C PRO A 94 18.81 -3.55 -2.56
N LYS A 95 19.18 -2.98 -3.71
CA LYS A 95 19.72 -1.62 -3.84
C LYS A 95 18.67 -0.60 -4.28
N THR A 96 17.41 -1.00 -4.46
CA THR A 96 16.32 -0.09 -4.82
C THR A 96 15.82 0.68 -3.60
N CYS A 97 15.56 1.97 -3.75
CA CYS A 97 14.91 2.76 -2.69
C CYS A 97 13.40 2.53 -2.67
N ILE A 98 12.79 2.72 -1.50
CA ILE A 98 11.33 2.79 -1.38
C ILE A 98 10.95 4.26 -1.26
N SER A 99 10.03 4.71 -2.11
CA SER A 99 9.34 5.98 -1.98
C SER A 99 7.89 5.76 -1.58
N LEU A 100 7.31 6.71 -0.86
CA LEU A 100 5.91 6.65 -0.44
C LEU A 100 5.14 7.71 -1.23
N TYR A 101 4.19 7.27 -2.04
CA TYR A 101 3.36 8.16 -2.84
C TYR A 101 2.04 8.44 -2.14
N ARG A 102 1.64 9.71 -2.09
CA ARG A 102 0.50 10.20 -1.32
C ARG A 102 0.55 9.84 0.16
N ALA A 103 1.72 10.01 0.78
CA ALA A 103 1.90 9.75 2.22
C ALA A 103 0.98 10.61 3.12
N ASP A 104 0.48 11.73 2.60
CA ASP A 104 -0.57 12.57 3.22
C ASP A 104 -1.89 11.83 3.43
N LEU A 105 -2.18 10.79 2.64
CA LEU A 105 -3.39 9.97 2.74
C LEU A 105 -3.23 8.76 3.66
N ASP A 106 -2.09 8.62 4.34
CA ASP A 106 -2.01 7.73 5.50
C ASP A 106 -2.77 8.31 6.70
N ASP A 107 -3.02 7.49 7.72
CA ASP A 107 -3.72 7.94 8.93
C ASP A 107 -2.83 8.82 9.81
N TYR A 108 -2.70 10.11 9.45
CA TYR A 108 -1.93 11.08 10.23
C TYR A 108 -2.55 11.36 11.61
N SER A 109 -3.85 11.09 11.77
CA SER A 109 -4.61 11.32 13.01
C SER A 109 -4.46 10.21 14.05
N GLY A 110 -4.04 9.01 13.63
CA GLY A 110 -3.99 7.84 14.49
C GLY A 110 -5.37 7.25 14.83
N THR A 111 -6.39 7.58 14.04
CA THR A 111 -7.76 7.06 14.17
C THR A 111 -7.78 5.53 14.13
N CYS A 112 -6.93 4.92 13.32
CA CYS A 112 -6.88 3.47 13.10
C CYS A 112 -6.30 2.69 14.29
N ASN A 113 -5.46 3.30 15.12
CA ASN A 113 -4.75 2.60 16.19
C ASN A 113 -4.52 3.48 17.43
N ARG A 114 -5.60 3.84 18.11
CA ARG A 114 -5.59 4.46 19.45
C ARG A 114 -4.64 5.68 19.54
N GLY A 115 -4.63 6.52 18.51
CA GLY A 115 -3.81 7.73 18.45
C GLY A 115 -2.39 7.52 17.94
N THR A 116 -2.05 6.35 17.40
CA THR A 116 -0.75 6.12 16.74
C THR A 116 -0.83 6.52 15.26
N PRO A 117 -0.19 7.61 14.84
CA PRO A 117 -0.29 8.10 13.47
C PRO A 117 0.63 7.33 12.50
N PHE A 118 0.33 7.44 11.20
CA PHE A 118 1.16 6.98 10.09
C PHE A 118 1.57 5.50 10.17
N LEU A 119 0.61 4.62 10.50
CA LEU A 119 0.88 3.19 10.75
C LEU A 119 1.58 2.50 9.59
N ARG A 120 1.17 2.78 8.34
CA ARG A 120 1.75 2.14 7.17
C ARG A 120 3.13 2.70 6.85
N VAL A 121 3.33 4.01 7.01
CA VAL A 121 4.69 4.60 6.94
C VAL A 121 5.62 3.96 7.97
N ALA A 122 5.15 3.82 9.22
CA ALA A 122 5.92 3.19 10.29
C ALA A 122 6.22 1.71 9.98
N ALA A 123 5.25 0.98 9.42
CA ALA A 123 5.43 -0.41 8.98
C ALA A 123 6.50 -0.54 7.88
N VAL A 124 6.47 0.34 6.87
CA VAL A 124 7.51 0.42 5.83
C VAL A 124 8.88 0.68 6.46
N ARG A 125 8.99 1.65 7.38
CA ARG A 125 10.26 1.95 8.05
C ARG A 125 10.82 0.74 8.79
N LYS A 126 9.98 0.05 9.56
CA LYS A 126 10.36 -1.15 10.31
C LYS A 126 10.84 -2.28 9.37
N ALA A 127 10.18 -2.47 8.23
CA ALA A 127 10.58 -3.46 7.23
C ALA A 127 11.97 -3.15 6.64
N LEU A 128 12.25 -1.87 6.37
CA LEU A 128 13.56 -1.43 5.88
C LEU A 128 14.69 -1.60 6.92
N ASP A 129 14.37 -1.41 8.21
CA ASP A 129 15.35 -1.51 9.31
C ASP A 129 15.71 -2.95 9.66
N GLY A 130 14.76 -3.87 9.60
CA GLY A 130 15.01 -5.31 9.83
C GLY A 130 15.90 -5.99 8.78
N GLN A 131 16.46 -5.23 7.83
CA GLN A 131 17.43 -5.68 6.83
C GLN A 131 18.82 -5.03 6.99
N ARG A 132 18.97 -4.12 7.96
CA ARG A 132 20.25 -3.44 8.27
C ARG A 132 20.96 -4.02 9.49
N ALA A 133 20.29 -4.89 10.23
CA ALA A 133 20.86 -5.69 11.32
C ALA A 133 21.46 -6.99 10.75
#